data_AF-A0A5N8W5C1-F1
#
_entry.id   AF-A0A5N8W5C1-F1
#
_cell.length_a   1.000
_cell.length_b   1.000
_cell.length_c   1.000
_cell.angle_alpha   90.00
_cell.angle_beta   90.00
_cell.angle_gamma   90.00
#
_symmetry.space_group_name_H-M   'P 1'
#
loop_
_entity.id
_entity.type
_entity.pdbx_description
1 polymer ?
#
loop_
_entity_poly.entity_id
_entity_poly.type
_entity_poly.pdbx_seq_one_letter_code
_entity_poly.pdbx_strand_id
1 'polypeptide(L)'
;MGWSRRAWRPGALLAVAVLLVGCGGGNEDSSDKQPVKAADLCEGNLSAKAGAAVELITGTKEFQPMDLASVKRGAEEIVSDYQTGSTFEDRDACLIYKSGTSALVDIRVRFSLDDGRFLSTSGDAPSVKTYGMGRKALASPRKAVLYIECSSAKMSESSPALLRGELLNRDEPEGDAEELRRANLTVLHSVALALTKELGCADDAGLPAKPSFT
;
A
#
# COMPACT_ATOMS: atom_id res chain seq x y z
N MET A 1 -51.41 -63.28 28.05
CA MET A 1 -52.31 -62.58 29.00
C MET A 1 -51.57 -62.40 30.32
N GLY A 2 -51.46 -61.15 30.82
CA GLY A 2 -51.09 -60.77 32.20
C GLY A 2 -49.62 -61.02 32.61
N TRP A 3 -48.96 -60.23 33.45
CA TRP A 3 -49.26 -58.96 34.10
C TRP A 3 -47.94 -58.32 34.56
N SER A 4 -48.02 -57.00 34.75
CA SER A 4 -46.98 -56.09 35.27
C SER A 4 -46.50 -56.35 36.71
N ARG A 5 -45.31 -55.85 37.05
CA ARG A 5 -44.97 -54.86 38.13
C ARG A 5 -43.47 -55.01 38.52
N ARG A 6 -42.59 -54.02 38.29
CA ARG A 6 -42.36 -52.73 38.99
C ARG A 6 -41.52 -52.87 40.29
N ALA A 7 -40.27 -52.38 40.27
CA ALA A 7 -39.52 -51.71 41.38
C ALA A 7 -38.16 -51.23 40.81
N TRP A 8 -37.80 -49.93 40.71
CA TRP A 8 -37.25 -49.01 41.73
C TRP A 8 -35.98 -49.59 42.41
N ARG A 9 -34.79 -48.97 42.50
CA ARG A 9 -34.26 -47.60 42.26
C ARG A 9 -32.69 -47.66 42.34
N PRO A 10 -31.89 -46.56 42.37
CA PRO A 10 -30.79 -46.26 41.43
C PRO A 10 -29.36 -46.39 42.04
N GLY A 11 -28.30 -46.28 41.23
CA GLY A 11 -26.93 -46.18 41.74
C GLY A 11 -25.84 -45.86 40.70
N ALA A 12 -25.51 -44.57 40.62
CA ALA A 12 -24.24 -43.94 40.22
C ALA A 12 -23.40 -44.54 39.07
N LEU A 13 -23.43 -43.86 37.91
CA LEU A 13 -22.45 -43.98 36.83
C LEU A 13 -21.19 -43.16 37.17
N LEU A 14 -20.03 -43.84 37.24
CA LEU A 14 -18.70 -43.24 37.21
C LEU A 14 -18.32 -42.97 35.76
N ALA A 15 -18.22 -41.69 35.38
CA ALA A 15 -17.73 -41.25 34.08
C ALA A 15 -16.20 -41.12 34.11
N VAL A 16 -15.51 -41.90 33.29
CA VAL A 16 -14.09 -41.71 32.96
C VAL A 16 -14.05 -40.97 31.61
N ALA A 17 -13.66 -39.70 31.62
CA ALA A 17 -13.43 -38.91 30.42
C ALA A 17 -11.93 -38.94 30.09
N VAL A 18 -11.60 -39.60 28.98
CA VAL A 18 -10.27 -39.56 28.37
C VAL A 18 -10.15 -38.26 27.57
N LEU A 19 -9.28 -37.35 27.99
CA LEU A 19 -8.94 -36.14 27.25
C LEU A 19 -7.95 -36.51 26.12
N LEU A 20 -8.45 -36.53 24.88
CA LEU A 20 -7.61 -36.47 23.69
C LEU A 20 -7.19 -35.01 23.47
N VAL A 21 -5.92 -34.70 23.68
CA VAL A 21 -5.31 -33.42 23.29
C VAL A 21 -5.09 -33.46 21.78
N GLY A 22 -6.08 -32.98 21.03
CA GLY A 22 -5.95 -32.67 19.61
C GLY A 22 -5.24 -31.33 19.45
N CYS A 23 -3.98 -31.37 19.03
CA CYS A 23 -3.19 -30.18 18.68
C CYS A 23 -3.69 -29.66 17.32
N GLY A 24 -4.72 -28.82 17.34
CA GLY A 24 -5.21 -28.10 16.18
C GLY A 24 -4.32 -26.90 15.88
N GLY A 25 -3.15 -27.15 15.27
CA GLY A 25 -2.35 -26.12 14.63
C GLY A 25 -3.05 -25.65 13.36
N GLY A 26 -3.99 -24.71 13.52
CA GLY A 26 -4.62 -24.02 12.40
C GLY A 26 -3.60 -23.11 11.73
N ASN A 27 -3.06 -23.56 10.62
CA ASN A 27 -2.36 -22.71 9.68
C ASN A 27 -3.46 -21.86 9.01
N GLU A 28 -3.60 -20.60 9.42
CA GLU A 28 -4.56 -19.68 8.83
C GLU A 28 -4.08 -19.33 7.42
N ASP A 29 -4.57 -20.10 6.44
CA ASP A 29 -4.42 -19.80 5.04
C ASP A 29 -5.01 -18.40 4.77
N SER A 30 -4.17 -17.49 4.31
CA SER A 30 -4.46 -16.09 3.99
C SER A 30 -5.42 -15.88 2.81
N SER A 31 -6.26 -16.88 2.49
CA SER A 31 -7.12 -16.94 1.30
C SER A 31 -8.61 -16.66 1.58
N ASP A 32 -9.01 -16.40 2.84
CA ASP A 32 -10.43 -16.30 3.23
C ASP A 32 -10.92 -14.88 3.55
N LYS A 33 -10.12 -13.84 3.27
CA LYS A 33 -10.58 -12.46 3.44
C LYS A 33 -11.39 -12.00 2.22
N GLN A 34 -12.56 -11.43 2.47
CA GLN A 34 -13.40 -10.87 1.42
C GLN A 34 -12.67 -9.77 0.64
N PRO A 35 -12.86 -9.68 -0.70
CA PRO A 35 -12.27 -8.62 -1.50
C PRO A 35 -12.71 -7.24 -1.02
N VAL A 36 -11.80 -6.27 -1.08
CA VAL A 36 -12.04 -4.88 -0.69
C VAL A 36 -12.13 -3.95 -1.91
N LYS A 37 -12.64 -2.74 -1.70
CA LYS A 37 -12.71 -1.71 -2.74
C LYS A 37 -11.44 -0.85 -2.74
N ALA A 38 -11.23 -0.10 -3.82
CA ALA A 38 -10.04 0.74 -3.97
C ALA A 38 -9.91 1.79 -2.84
N ALA A 39 -11.02 2.25 -2.28
CA ALA A 39 -11.03 3.20 -1.17
C ALA A 39 -10.42 2.64 0.14
N ASP A 40 -10.40 1.32 0.30
CA ASP A 40 -9.88 0.65 1.50
C ASP A 40 -8.38 0.31 1.38
N LEU A 41 -7.80 0.52 0.20
CA LEU A 41 -6.38 0.24 -0.06
C LEU A 41 -5.45 1.28 0.57
N CYS A 42 -4.19 0.90 0.77
CA CYS A 42 -3.15 1.75 1.34
C CYS A 42 -3.58 2.38 2.68
N GLU A 43 -4.20 1.60 3.57
CA GLU A 43 -4.75 2.05 4.87
C GLU A 43 -5.83 3.14 4.75
N GLY A 44 -6.58 3.17 3.64
CA GLY A 44 -7.58 4.20 3.39
C GLY A 44 -7.00 5.55 2.99
N ASN A 45 -5.71 5.63 2.66
CA ASN A 45 -5.04 6.87 2.26
C ASN A 45 -5.22 7.23 0.77
N LEU A 46 -6.02 6.45 0.03
CA LEU A 46 -6.39 6.78 -1.33
C LEU A 46 -7.58 7.75 -1.34
N SER A 47 -7.38 8.93 -1.93
CA SER A 47 -8.50 9.81 -2.29
C SER A 47 -9.47 9.09 -3.23
N ALA A 48 -10.73 9.53 -3.30
CA ALA A 48 -11.70 8.94 -4.23
C ALA A 48 -11.20 8.91 -5.69
N LYS A 49 -10.45 9.95 -6.11
CA LYS A 49 -9.85 10.01 -7.45
C LYS A 49 -8.69 9.01 -7.61
N ALA A 50 -7.88 8.81 -6.56
CA ALA A 50 -6.83 7.80 -6.56
C ALA A 50 -7.41 6.39 -6.60
N GLY A 51 -8.50 6.12 -5.86
CA GLY A 51 -9.23 4.85 -5.97
C GLY A 51 -9.71 4.57 -7.39
N ALA A 52 -10.37 5.55 -8.03
CA ALA A 52 -10.78 5.42 -9.43
C ALA A 52 -9.59 5.24 -10.39
N ALA A 53 -8.45 5.88 -10.11
CA ALA A 53 -7.23 5.70 -10.89
C ALA A 53 -6.66 4.27 -10.75
N VAL A 54 -6.71 3.67 -9.54
CA VAL A 54 -6.35 2.27 -9.34
C VAL A 54 -7.26 1.36 -10.17
N GLU A 55 -8.58 1.59 -10.16
CA GLU A 55 -9.52 0.80 -10.96
C GLU A 55 -9.23 0.90 -12.47
N LEU A 56 -8.91 2.11 -12.95
CA LEU A 56 -8.51 2.34 -14.34
C LEU A 56 -7.21 1.59 -14.70
N ILE A 57 -6.17 1.69 -13.87
CA ILE A 57 -4.87 1.05 -14.10
C ILE A 57 -4.99 -0.48 -14.09
N THR A 58 -5.80 -1.01 -13.19
CA THR A 58 -5.87 -2.47 -12.94
C THR A 58 -6.98 -3.18 -13.73
N GLY A 59 -7.97 -2.44 -14.24
CA GLY A 59 -9.14 -2.99 -14.91
C GLY A 59 -10.11 -3.74 -13.98
N THR A 60 -10.00 -3.56 -12.66
CA THR A 60 -10.87 -4.24 -11.67
C THR A 60 -11.29 -3.29 -10.55
N LYS A 61 -12.31 -3.70 -9.79
CA LYS A 61 -12.85 -2.98 -8.63
C LYS A 61 -12.72 -3.74 -7.32
N GLU A 62 -12.05 -4.89 -7.35
CA GLU A 62 -11.94 -5.81 -6.23
C GLU A 62 -10.49 -6.21 -6.01
N PHE A 63 -10.03 -6.04 -4.78
CA PHE A 63 -8.63 -6.18 -4.39
C PHE A 63 -8.48 -7.07 -3.17
N GLN A 64 -7.30 -7.65 -3.00
CA GLN A 64 -7.00 -8.48 -1.83
C GLN A 64 -6.59 -7.59 -0.64
N PRO A 65 -7.17 -7.79 0.56
CA PRO A 65 -6.78 -7.06 1.76
C PRO A 65 -5.49 -7.65 2.38
N MET A 66 -4.36 -7.36 1.74
CA MET A 66 -3.02 -7.72 2.23
C MET A 66 -2.38 -6.57 2.99
N ASP A 67 -1.83 -6.85 4.17
CA ASP A 67 -1.10 -5.88 5.00
C ASP A 67 0.41 -6.18 4.98
N LEU A 68 0.97 -6.21 3.76
CA LEU A 68 2.41 -6.46 3.55
C LEU A 68 3.21 -5.15 3.48
N ALA A 69 2.54 -4.01 3.31
CA ALA A 69 3.13 -2.68 3.32
C ALA A 69 2.11 -1.66 3.83
N SER A 70 2.60 -0.62 4.49
CA SER A 70 1.79 0.47 5.02
C SER A 70 2.53 1.80 4.93
N VAL A 71 1.79 2.89 4.82
CA VAL A 71 2.35 4.25 4.75
C VAL A 71 3.09 4.56 6.03
N LYS A 72 2.51 4.17 7.17
CA LYS A 72 3.13 4.35 8.48
C LYS A 72 4.47 3.61 8.60
N ARG A 73 4.51 2.31 8.25
CA ARG A 73 5.76 1.52 8.31
C ARG A 73 6.81 2.08 7.36
N GLY A 74 6.43 2.44 6.13
CA GLY A 74 7.34 3.08 5.18
C GLY A 74 7.91 4.40 5.71
N ALA A 75 7.10 5.23 6.38
CA ALA A 75 7.57 6.47 7.01
C ALA A 75 8.57 6.22 8.15
N GLU A 76 8.30 5.23 9.01
CA GLU A 76 9.22 4.83 10.10
C GLU A 76 10.56 4.33 9.54
N GLU A 77 10.53 3.52 8.48
CA GLU A 77 11.72 3.02 7.80
C GLU A 77 12.53 4.14 7.11
N ILE A 78 11.87 5.11 6.48
CA ILE A 78 12.55 6.28 5.90
C ILE A 78 13.24 7.13 6.96
N VAL A 79 12.59 7.34 8.12
CA VAL A 79 13.22 8.06 9.25
C VAL A 79 14.44 7.28 9.75
N SER A 80 14.34 5.96 9.85
CA SER A 80 15.49 5.11 10.19
C SER A 80 16.62 5.27 9.18
N ASP A 81 16.33 5.22 7.88
CA ASP A 81 17.33 5.40 6.83
C ASP A 81 18.02 6.76 6.92
N TYR A 82 17.24 7.81 7.18
CA TYR A 82 17.76 9.16 7.36
C TYR A 82 18.75 9.22 8.53
N GLN A 83 18.39 8.63 9.67
CA GLN A 83 19.20 8.62 10.89
C GLN A 83 20.46 7.77 10.75
N THR A 84 20.43 6.69 9.96
CA THR A 84 21.60 5.84 9.70
C THR A 84 22.43 6.32 8.51
N GLY A 85 22.01 7.36 7.79
CA GLY A 85 22.66 7.84 6.57
C GLY A 85 22.52 6.87 5.39
N SER A 86 21.56 5.95 5.43
CA SER A 86 21.23 5.07 4.32
C SER A 86 20.49 5.85 3.24
N THR A 87 20.95 5.75 2.00
CA THR A 87 20.31 6.40 0.84
C THR A 87 19.94 5.34 -0.20
N PHE A 88 18.89 5.57 -0.98
CA PHE A 88 18.41 4.70 -2.08
C PHE A 88 17.76 3.37 -1.68
N GLU A 89 17.59 3.08 -0.39
CA GLU A 89 16.81 1.92 0.04
C GLU A 89 15.32 2.20 -0.16
N ASP A 90 14.66 1.42 -1.02
CA ASP A 90 13.24 1.60 -1.31
C ASP A 90 12.37 0.96 -0.22
N ARG A 91 11.50 1.76 0.39
CA ARG A 91 10.54 1.37 1.42
C ARG A 91 9.14 1.29 0.82
N ASP A 92 8.53 0.11 0.85
CA ASP A 92 7.18 -0.09 0.33
C ASP A 92 6.17 0.64 1.24
N ALA A 93 5.42 1.58 0.67
CA ALA A 93 4.36 2.30 1.38
C ALA A 93 2.96 1.76 1.03
N CYS A 94 2.80 1.19 -0.17
CA CYS A 94 1.57 0.51 -0.54
C CYS A 94 1.79 -0.57 -1.59
N LEU A 95 1.18 -1.74 -1.38
CA LEU A 95 1.17 -2.86 -2.32
C LEU A 95 -0.29 -3.21 -2.61
N ILE A 96 -0.66 -3.21 -3.90
CA ILE A 96 -2.02 -3.49 -4.35
C ILE A 96 -2.02 -4.81 -5.13
N TYR A 97 -2.97 -5.67 -4.80
CA TYR A 97 -3.16 -6.98 -5.41
C TYR A 97 -4.60 -7.11 -5.91
N LYS A 98 -4.78 -7.48 -7.17
CA LYS A 98 -6.11 -7.77 -7.73
C LYS A 98 -6.67 -9.03 -7.09
N SER A 99 -7.98 -9.01 -6.80
CA SER A 99 -8.68 -10.21 -6.36
C SER A 99 -8.77 -11.24 -7.49
N GLY A 100 -8.72 -12.53 -7.15
CA GLY A 100 -8.88 -13.63 -8.11
C GLY A 100 -7.73 -13.82 -9.10
N THR A 101 -6.59 -13.15 -8.90
CA THR A 101 -5.37 -13.31 -9.72
C THR A 101 -4.20 -13.88 -8.90
N SER A 102 -3.01 -14.00 -9.51
CA SER A 102 -1.78 -14.41 -8.82
C SER A 102 -1.52 -13.61 -7.54
N ALA A 103 -0.83 -14.20 -6.55
CA ALA A 103 -0.37 -13.52 -5.33
C ALA A 103 0.78 -12.51 -5.57
N LEU A 104 0.90 -11.98 -6.79
CA LEU A 104 1.93 -11.02 -7.18
C LEU A 104 1.37 -9.61 -7.10
N VAL A 105 2.20 -8.66 -6.65
CA VAL A 105 1.85 -7.24 -6.59
C VAL A 105 1.49 -6.72 -7.98
N ASP A 106 0.35 -6.05 -8.13
CA ASP A 106 -0.08 -5.41 -9.37
C ASP A 106 0.36 -3.94 -9.46
N ILE A 107 0.23 -3.19 -8.35
CA ILE A 107 0.77 -1.83 -8.21
C ILE A 107 1.62 -1.78 -6.95
N ARG A 108 2.86 -1.31 -7.09
CA ARG A 108 3.79 -1.06 -5.99
C ARG A 108 4.05 0.43 -5.87
N VAL A 109 3.86 0.99 -4.68
CA VAL A 109 4.26 2.36 -4.33
C VAL A 109 5.32 2.31 -3.24
N ARG A 110 6.49 2.89 -3.54
CA ARG A 110 7.66 2.87 -2.67
C ARG A 110 8.34 4.23 -2.62
N PHE A 111 9.09 4.47 -1.55
CA PHE A 111 9.79 5.72 -1.30
C PHE A 111 11.21 5.46 -0.80
N SER A 112 12.13 6.33 -1.19
CA SER A 112 13.52 6.30 -0.73
C SER A 112 14.06 7.72 -0.54
N LEU A 113 15.11 7.85 0.27
CA LEU A 113 15.94 9.05 0.29
C LEU A 113 16.78 9.12 -0.99
N ASP A 114 16.88 10.31 -1.57
CA ASP A 114 17.58 10.56 -2.83
C ASP A 114 18.59 11.70 -2.65
N ASP A 115 19.68 11.70 -3.43
CA ASP A 115 20.74 12.72 -3.38
C ASP A 115 20.64 13.77 -4.48
N GLY A 116 19.57 13.73 -5.28
CA GLY A 116 19.25 14.70 -6.31
C GLY A 116 19.98 14.47 -7.63
N ARG A 117 20.82 13.44 -7.76
CA ARG A 117 21.59 13.17 -9.00
C ARG A 117 20.72 13.03 -10.25
N PHE A 118 19.46 12.63 -10.10
CA PHE A 118 18.52 12.41 -11.21
C PHE A 118 17.50 13.53 -11.40
N LEU A 119 17.58 14.63 -10.64
CA LEU A 119 16.66 15.76 -10.80
C LEU A 119 16.86 16.47 -12.14
N SER A 120 18.10 16.57 -12.62
CA SER A 120 18.43 17.19 -13.91
C SER A 120 18.22 16.28 -15.13
N THR A 121 18.07 14.97 -14.95
CA THR A 121 17.86 14.03 -16.06
C THR A 121 16.50 14.25 -16.70
N SER A 122 16.45 14.72 -17.94
CA SER A 122 15.21 14.85 -18.67
C SER A 122 14.53 13.49 -18.88
N GLY A 123 13.20 13.48 -18.87
CA GLY A 123 12.40 12.28 -19.13
C GLY A 123 12.38 11.92 -20.61
N ASP A 124 13.55 11.82 -21.25
CA ASP A 124 13.71 11.77 -22.72
C ASP A 124 13.23 10.46 -23.36
N ALA A 125 12.76 9.50 -22.56
CA ALA A 125 12.05 8.35 -23.09
C ALA A 125 10.73 8.82 -23.72
N PRO A 126 10.39 8.42 -24.97
CA PRO A 126 9.22 8.94 -25.68
C PRO A 126 7.88 8.80 -24.95
N SER A 127 7.77 7.83 -24.03
CA SER A 127 6.56 7.56 -23.26
C SER A 127 6.49 8.30 -21.92
N VAL A 128 7.56 8.99 -21.51
CA VAL A 128 7.66 9.71 -20.23
C VAL A 128 7.32 11.18 -20.43
N LYS A 129 6.48 11.71 -19.54
CA LYS A 129 6.09 13.11 -19.51
C LYS A 129 6.36 13.72 -18.14
N THR A 130 6.78 14.98 -18.12
CA THR A 130 6.99 15.78 -16.91
C THR A 130 5.72 16.51 -16.52
N TYR A 131 5.49 16.67 -15.22
CA TYR A 131 4.34 17.37 -14.65
C TYR A 131 4.77 18.33 -13.53
N GLY A 132 4.08 19.46 -13.38
CA GLY A 132 4.37 20.50 -12.40
C GLY A 132 3.88 20.18 -10.99
N MET A 133 4.52 19.21 -10.33
CA MET A 133 4.25 18.88 -8.92
C MET A 133 5.51 18.38 -8.20
N GLY A 134 5.65 18.78 -6.93
CA GLY A 134 6.87 18.58 -6.16
C GLY A 134 8.08 19.29 -6.78
N ARG A 135 9.28 18.78 -6.51
CA ARG A 135 10.51 19.22 -7.18
C ARG A 135 10.56 18.74 -8.62
N LYS A 136 9.98 17.57 -8.88
CA LYS A 136 9.88 16.95 -10.20
C LYS A 136 8.88 15.81 -10.16
N ALA A 137 8.02 15.73 -11.17
CA ALA A 137 7.17 14.58 -11.38
C ALA A 137 7.27 14.09 -12.81
N LEU A 138 7.35 12.77 -12.97
CA LEU A 138 7.44 12.09 -14.25
C LEU A 138 6.41 10.97 -14.28
N ALA A 139 5.81 10.71 -15.44
CA ALA A 139 5.00 9.51 -15.62
C ALA A 139 5.10 8.95 -17.03
N SER A 140 5.00 7.63 -17.12
CA SER A 140 4.65 6.89 -18.32
C SER A 140 3.37 6.06 -18.05
N PRO A 141 2.80 5.38 -19.06
CA PRO A 141 1.67 4.48 -18.83
C PRO A 141 1.95 3.37 -17.79
N ARG A 142 3.21 2.96 -17.61
CA ARG A 142 3.60 1.88 -16.69
C ARG A 142 4.11 2.35 -15.31
N LYS A 143 4.51 3.61 -15.15
CA LYS A 143 5.11 4.08 -13.90
C LYS A 143 4.92 5.58 -13.66
N ALA A 144 5.04 6.00 -12.41
CA ALA A 144 5.20 7.40 -12.04
C ALA A 144 6.35 7.57 -11.04
N VAL A 145 7.00 8.73 -11.07
CA VAL A 145 8.04 9.13 -10.13
C VAL A 145 7.75 10.54 -9.65
N LEU A 146 7.92 10.79 -8.36
CA LEU A 146 7.69 12.07 -7.72
C LEU A 146 8.84 12.38 -6.75
N TYR A 147 9.46 13.53 -6.91
CA TYR A 147 10.49 14.04 -6.02
C TYR A 147 9.91 15.16 -5.16
N ILE A 148 10.07 15.07 -3.84
CA ILE A 148 9.61 16.06 -2.87
C ILE A 148 10.67 16.33 -1.82
N GLU A 149 10.67 17.54 -1.25
CA GLU A 149 11.56 17.92 -0.17
C GLU A 149 10.79 17.97 1.14
N CYS A 150 11.22 17.19 2.12
CA CYS A 150 10.60 17.10 3.43
C CYS A 150 11.51 17.68 4.50
N SER A 151 11.10 18.80 5.08
CA SER A 151 11.62 19.28 6.36
C SER A 151 10.72 18.83 7.49
N SER A 152 11.26 18.13 8.50
CA SER A 152 10.50 17.73 9.68
C SER A 152 11.37 17.51 10.91
N ALA A 153 10.77 17.60 12.10
CA ALA A 153 11.45 17.32 13.37
C ALA A 153 11.92 15.85 13.51
N LYS A 154 11.34 14.92 12.73
CA LYS A 154 11.77 13.50 12.71
C LYS A 154 13.05 13.29 11.90
N MET A 155 13.37 14.23 11.02
CA MET A 155 14.55 14.21 10.16
C MET A 155 15.37 15.49 10.40
N SER A 156 15.30 16.47 9.49
CA SER A 156 15.91 17.78 9.68
C SER A 156 14.92 18.88 9.33
N GLU A 157 14.85 19.90 10.19
CA GLU A 157 14.05 21.10 9.96
C GLU A 157 14.80 22.13 9.10
N SER A 158 16.13 22.15 9.17
CA SER A 158 16.99 23.15 8.51
C SER A 158 17.54 22.72 7.15
N SER A 159 17.56 21.41 6.87
CA SER A 159 18.01 20.85 5.61
C SER A 159 17.00 19.81 5.13
N PRO A 160 16.07 20.17 4.23
CA PRO A 160 15.05 19.25 3.73
C PRO A 160 15.66 17.97 3.18
N ALA A 161 15.09 16.82 3.55
CA ALA A 161 15.43 15.54 2.94
C ALA A 161 14.73 15.43 1.58
N LEU A 162 15.47 15.08 0.53
CA LEU A 162 14.87 14.78 -0.76
C LEU A 162 14.35 13.34 -0.75
N LEU A 163 13.05 13.18 -0.98
CA LEU A 163 12.38 11.90 -1.10
C LEU A 163 12.04 11.63 -2.56
N ARG A 164 12.29 10.41 -3.00
CA ARG A 164 11.85 9.87 -4.29
C ARG A 164 10.73 8.86 -4.06
N GLY A 165 9.53 9.22 -4.45
CA GLY A 165 8.39 8.30 -4.58
C GLY A 165 8.34 7.68 -5.96
N GLU A 166 8.03 6.39 -6.03
CA GLU A 166 7.85 5.67 -7.28
C GLU A 166 6.63 4.76 -7.21
N LEU A 167 5.83 4.80 -8.27
CA LEU A 167 4.77 3.85 -8.55
C LEU A 167 5.15 2.99 -9.75
N LEU A 168 5.06 1.67 -9.60
CA LEU A 168 5.32 0.68 -10.65
C LEU A 168 4.13 -0.24 -10.84
N ASN A 169 3.67 -0.35 -12.09
CA ASN A 169 2.70 -1.36 -12.50
C ASN A 169 3.46 -2.63 -12.93
N ARG A 170 2.99 -3.80 -12.48
CA ARG A 170 3.58 -5.09 -12.88
C ARG A 170 3.54 -5.23 -14.40
N ASP A 171 2.34 -5.08 -14.94
CA ASP A 171 2.02 -5.16 -16.36
C ASP A 171 1.78 -3.75 -16.90
N GLU A 172 2.04 -3.52 -18.20
CA GLU A 172 1.67 -2.23 -18.82
C GLU A 172 0.15 -2.17 -18.95
N PRO A 173 -0.53 -1.16 -18.38
CA PRO A 173 -1.98 -1.06 -18.46
C PRO A 173 -2.44 -0.78 -19.89
N GLU A 174 -3.61 -1.31 -20.24
CA GLU A 174 -4.28 -0.99 -21.50
C GLU A 174 -5.06 0.33 -21.38
N GLY A 175 -5.03 1.16 -22.42
CA GLY A 175 -5.82 2.40 -22.46
C GLY A 175 -5.09 3.59 -23.08
N ASP A 176 -5.67 4.77 -22.89
CA ASP A 176 -5.06 6.03 -23.35
C ASP A 176 -3.80 6.37 -22.54
N ALA A 177 -2.71 6.66 -23.24
CA ALA A 177 -1.41 6.88 -22.60
C ALA A 177 -1.39 8.13 -21.70
N GLU A 178 -2.13 9.19 -22.04
CA GLU A 178 -2.18 10.41 -21.21
C GLU A 178 -3.05 10.19 -19.96
N GLU A 179 -4.14 9.46 -20.10
CA GLU A 179 -5.00 9.06 -18.98
C GLU A 179 -4.24 8.19 -17.99
N LEU A 180 -3.51 7.18 -18.47
CA LEU A 180 -2.71 6.28 -17.64
C LEU A 180 -1.56 6.99 -16.92
N ARG A 181 -0.87 7.92 -17.59
CA ARG A 181 0.16 8.75 -16.93
C ARG A 181 -0.41 9.54 -15.76
N ARG A 182 -1.57 10.18 -15.95
CA ARG A 182 -2.25 10.96 -14.91
C ARG A 182 -2.80 10.06 -13.80
N ALA A 183 -3.27 8.87 -14.14
CA ALA A 183 -3.74 7.88 -13.18
C ALA A 183 -2.60 7.44 -12.25
N ASN A 184 -1.46 7.03 -12.82
CA ASN A 184 -0.26 6.65 -12.05
C ASN A 184 0.18 7.79 -11.11
N LEU A 185 0.24 9.03 -11.60
CA LEU A 185 0.58 10.17 -10.74
C LEU A 185 -0.46 10.47 -9.67
N THR A 186 -1.75 10.27 -9.96
CA THR A 186 -2.82 10.48 -8.98
C THR A 186 -2.68 9.51 -7.81
N VAL A 187 -2.39 8.23 -8.08
CA VAL A 187 -2.17 7.22 -7.04
C VAL A 187 -0.92 7.55 -6.23
N LEU A 188 0.22 7.80 -6.91
CA LEU A 188 1.47 8.15 -6.26
C LEU A 188 1.34 9.40 -5.38
N HIS A 189 0.65 10.43 -5.88
CA HIS A 189 0.40 11.68 -5.14
C HIS A 189 -0.42 11.47 -3.87
N SER A 190 -1.47 10.66 -3.94
CA SER A 190 -2.31 10.38 -2.76
C SER A 190 -1.52 9.67 -1.66
N VAL A 191 -0.71 8.67 -2.02
CA VAL A 191 0.15 7.97 -1.06
C VAL A 191 1.26 8.88 -0.55
N ALA A 192 1.86 9.72 -1.41
CA ALA A 192 2.87 10.69 -1.02
C ALA A 192 2.33 11.71 -0.01
N LEU A 193 1.12 12.24 -0.21
CA LEU A 193 0.47 13.15 0.74
C LEU A 193 0.21 12.50 2.11
N ALA A 194 -0.08 11.19 2.15
CA ALA A 194 -0.22 10.49 3.42
C ALA A 194 1.15 10.28 4.09
N LEU A 195 2.16 9.91 3.29
CA LEU A 195 3.53 9.73 3.78
C LEU A 195 4.10 11.05 4.33
N THR A 196 3.88 12.18 3.68
CA THR A 196 4.37 13.49 4.16
C THR A 196 3.77 13.86 5.51
N LYS A 197 2.50 13.50 5.75
CA LYS A 197 1.84 13.69 7.05
C LYS A 197 2.42 12.77 8.12
N GLU A 198 2.64 11.49 7.78
CA GLU A 198 3.30 10.55 8.70
C GLU A 198 4.73 11.00 9.05
N LEU A 199 5.47 11.53 8.09
CA LEU A 199 6.81 12.10 8.30
C LEU A 199 6.80 13.45 9.01
N GLY A 200 5.64 14.10 9.12
CA GLY A 200 5.49 15.44 9.68
C GLY A 200 6.16 16.52 8.84
N CYS A 201 6.20 16.36 7.51
CA CYS A 201 6.80 17.33 6.61
C CYS A 201 6.06 18.68 6.69
N ALA A 202 6.80 19.78 6.79
CA ALA A 202 6.24 21.12 6.71
C ALA A 202 5.46 21.30 5.39
N ASP A 203 4.27 21.92 5.48
CA ASP A 203 3.37 22.23 4.35
C ASP A 203 3.12 21.06 3.39
N ASP A 204 3.00 19.83 3.91
CA ASP A 204 2.85 18.60 3.12
C ASP A 204 3.96 18.45 2.04
N ALA A 205 5.18 18.91 2.35
CA ALA A 205 6.32 18.97 1.41
C ALA A 205 6.05 19.82 0.15
N GLY A 206 5.15 20.81 0.25
CA GLY A 206 4.71 21.66 -0.85
C GLY A 206 3.79 20.95 -1.85
N LEU A 207 3.31 19.74 -1.54
CA LEU A 207 2.37 19.04 -2.41
C LEU A 207 0.99 19.72 -2.37
N PRO A 208 0.37 20.00 -3.53
CA PRO A 208 -0.99 20.50 -3.55
C PRO A 208 -1.97 19.42 -3.05
N ALA A 209 -3.12 19.85 -2.52
CA ALA A 209 -4.17 18.93 -2.07
C ALA A 209 -4.74 18.02 -3.18
N LYS A 210 -4.50 18.37 -4.46
CA LYS A 210 -4.89 17.59 -5.65
C LYS A 210 -3.71 17.55 -6.62
N PRO A 211 -3.52 16.46 -7.39
CA PRO A 211 -2.46 16.39 -8.39
C PRO A 211 -2.54 17.55 -9.39
N SER A 212 -1.38 18.13 -9.72
CA SER A 212 -1.22 19.15 -10.75
C SER A 212 -0.64 18.52 -12.01
N PHE A 213 -1.29 18.73 -13.16
CA PHE A 213 -0.88 18.14 -14.44
C PHE A 213 -0.42 19.17 -15.48
N THR A 214 -0.26 20.43 -15.06
CA THR A 214 0.24 21.53 -15.88
C THR A 214 1.76 21.52 -15.95
#